data_AF-M1IUI0-F1
#
_entry.id   AF-M1IUI0-F1
#
_cell.length_a   1.000
_cell.length_b   1.000
_cell.length_c   1.000
_cell.angle_alpha   90.00
_cell.angle_beta   90.00
_cell.angle_gamma   90.00
#
_symmetry.space_group_name_H-M   'P 1'
#
loop_
_entity.id
_entity.type
_entity.pdbx_description
1 polymer ?
#
loop_
_entity_poly.entity_id
_entity_poly.type
_entity_poly.pdbx_seq_one_letter_code
_entity_poly.pdbx_strand_id
1 'polypeptide(L)'
;MKKSVYLILYLLTCALCVHFSAVPIGISSYQGTILTPSVLGYANISSLLAYSNSSQNPYGASLQLNVMLQVNTTTSKTYYFWLQNVASFLTNDKVAYFLDNVWNVTTPYTQISNVKGNGQVYTISNGPYGQSFYGYTSNYPIRYNYPFSFYMFINTSYSGSLVTVEFGYVIVQNSTVIPPVVETYDEVQLRINGVQGASIIVNDSYTPSEVIENVPYLGMLEDCELVWGGLSNGEKTSFENMSSLLAMYYLSDQQWKPFKNIFDYGFDTAEGAYNLNVSLSNQGYALVRVGSENFQLLDTNFTPPQPSFTYVRITSKVPLVINNKLLNNYTSYINSPLSITMFNDFSINKTAIAMLKTNNNTLTIFPSSWFKNVTLVPDYEFLYFVTVNSQIPLSAQVNGINTTLNTGLYPGDTQVVIQNLTYYESNDMRIVILKVQPSLNFTINSPLNVSVSTKVQYLVTINGISKWVDNGSKIELNQTIPFYYSGVYFGTFKLYPGESIVVTQPINESLKLYPNYGNIGIIVSLIAVMLILYLVIRRK
;
A
#
# COMPACT_ATOMS: atom_id res chain seq x y z
N MET A 1 22.08 -75.57 11.85
CA MET A 1 20.80 -75.20 11.20
C MET A 1 19.74 -74.55 12.12
N LYS A 2 19.80 -74.66 13.47
CA LYS A 2 18.79 -74.02 14.35
C LYS A 2 19.06 -72.56 14.78
N LYS A 3 20.24 -71.99 14.51
CA LYS A 3 20.57 -70.58 14.86
C LYS A 3 20.16 -69.54 13.80
N SER A 4 20.03 -69.91 12.53
CA SER A 4 19.61 -68.99 11.46
C SER A 4 18.10 -68.74 11.41
N VAL A 5 17.28 -69.65 11.95
CA VAL A 5 15.82 -69.49 11.95
C VAL A 5 15.38 -68.48 13.02
N TYR A 6 16.07 -68.39 14.17
CA TYR A 6 15.75 -67.39 15.19
C TYR A 6 16.17 -65.96 14.80
N LEU A 7 17.25 -65.79 14.03
CA LEU A 7 17.68 -64.47 13.55
C LEU A 7 16.76 -63.94 12.45
N ILE A 8 16.29 -64.82 11.55
CA ILE A 8 15.32 -64.46 10.51
C ILE A 8 13.93 -64.22 11.11
N LEU A 9 13.52 -64.97 12.15
CA LEU A 9 12.24 -64.69 12.83
C LEU A 9 12.29 -63.40 13.66
N TYR A 10 13.44 -63.03 14.26
CA TYR A 10 13.60 -61.77 14.99
C TYR A 10 13.70 -60.55 14.06
N LEU A 11 14.29 -60.72 12.87
CA LEU A 11 14.30 -59.72 11.80
C LEU A 11 12.91 -59.56 11.14
N LEU A 12 12.14 -60.65 10.99
CA LEU A 12 10.76 -60.56 10.49
C LEU A 12 9.74 -60.07 11.53
N THR A 13 9.96 -60.29 12.84
CA THR A 13 9.06 -59.76 13.88
C THR A 13 9.39 -58.32 14.27
N CYS A 14 10.62 -57.84 14.09
CA CYS A 14 10.91 -56.40 14.13
C CYS A 14 10.40 -55.65 12.88
N ALA A 15 10.27 -56.32 11.73
CA ALA A 15 9.75 -55.70 10.50
C ALA A 15 8.21 -55.67 10.39
N LEU A 16 7.47 -56.37 11.28
CA LEU A 16 6.00 -56.48 11.22
C LEU A 16 5.28 -56.08 12.52
N CYS A 17 5.98 -55.52 13.52
CA CYS A 17 5.37 -55.03 14.76
C CYS A 17 6.07 -53.79 15.33
N VAL A 18 6.65 -52.93 14.49
CA VAL A 18 6.68 -51.51 14.83
C VAL A 18 5.30 -51.01 14.43
N HIS A 19 4.41 -50.80 15.39
CA HIS A 19 3.36 -49.81 15.16
C HIS A 19 4.10 -48.58 14.65
N PHE A 20 3.95 -48.22 13.37
CA PHE A 20 4.46 -46.96 12.88
C PHE A 20 3.86 -45.90 13.79
N SER A 21 4.67 -45.47 14.76
CA SER A 21 4.36 -44.31 15.55
C SER A 21 4.16 -43.17 14.58
N ALA A 22 3.21 -42.26 14.80
CA ALA A 22 2.92 -41.16 13.87
C ALA A 22 4.20 -40.62 13.24
N VAL A 23 4.24 -40.65 11.91
CA VAL A 23 5.29 -40.04 11.09
C VAL A 23 4.90 -38.60 10.79
N PRO A 24 5.85 -37.73 10.44
CA PRO A 24 5.53 -36.40 9.91
C PRO A 24 4.72 -36.50 8.60
N ILE A 25 3.71 -35.64 8.42
CA ILE A 25 2.78 -35.71 7.27
C ILE A 25 2.84 -34.42 6.44
N GLY A 26 3.02 -34.54 5.12
CA GLY A 26 3.16 -33.38 4.25
C GLY A 26 3.67 -33.77 2.88
N ILE A 27 4.74 -33.14 2.40
CA ILE A 27 5.39 -33.57 1.17
C ILE A 27 6.88 -33.75 1.36
N SER A 28 7.44 -34.84 0.85
CA SER A 28 8.89 -35.09 0.79
C SER A 28 9.32 -35.52 -0.61
N SER A 29 10.59 -35.29 -0.94
CA SER A 29 11.19 -35.71 -2.20
C SER A 29 12.61 -36.23 -1.94
N TYR A 30 12.87 -37.45 -2.40
CA TYR A 30 14.19 -38.10 -2.33
C TYR A 30 14.57 -38.79 -3.66
N GLN A 31 13.71 -38.71 -4.68
CA GLN A 31 13.96 -39.39 -5.96
C GLN A 31 14.54 -38.46 -7.01
N GLY A 32 15.71 -38.85 -7.52
CA GLY A 32 16.46 -38.13 -8.55
C GLY A 32 17.46 -37.17 -7.93
N THR A 33 18.70 -37.23 -8.42
CA THR A 33 19.80 -36.43 -7.88
C THR A 33 19.60 -34.94 -8.22
N ILE A 34 19.42 -34.12 -7.19
CA ILE A 34 19.37 -32.66 -7.28
C ILE A 34 20.48 -32.11 -6.39
N LEU A 35 21.27 -31.20 -6.96
CA LEU A 35 22.21 -30.37 -6.22
C LEU A 35 21.75 -28.93 -6.41
N THR A 36 21.48 -28.23 -5.31
CA THR A 36 20.97 -26.87 -5.35
C THR A 36 21.59 -26.01 -4.25
N PRO A 37 21.83 -24.71 -4.49
CA PRO A 37 22.21 -23.80 -3.43
C PRO A 37 21.01 -23.41 -2.56
N SER A 38 19.77 -23.64 -2.98
CA SER A 38 18.61 -23.06 -2.30
C SER A 38 17.33 -23.87 -2.47
N VAL A 39 16.59 -24.00 -1.38
CA VAL A 39 15.28 -24.64 -1.32
C VAL A 39 14.25 -23.68 -0.73
N LEU A 40 13.03 -23.75 -1.26
CA LEU A 40 11.88 -22.95 -0.85
C LEU A 40 10.70 -23.87 -0.51
N GLY A 41 10.17 -23.75 0.70
CA GLY A 41 8.89 -24.33 1.10
C GLY A 41 7.80 -23.26 1.08
N TYR A 42 6.64 -23.56 0.50
CA TYR A 42 5.47 -22.69 0.50
C TYR A 42 4.34 -23.33 1.31
N ALA A 43 3.67 -22.52 2.12
CA ALA A 43 2.47 -22.90 2.84
C ALA A 43 1.37 -21.85 2.70
N ASN A 44 0.13 -22.30 2.50
CA ASN A 44 -1.09 -21.50 2.66
C ASN A 44 -2.06 -22.24 3.57
N ILE A 45 -2.26 -21.71 4.77
CA ILE A 45 -3.03 -22.32 5.84
C ILE A 45 -4.38 -21.61 5.94
N SER A 46 -5.46 -22.37 5.74
CA SER A 46 -6.84 -21.89 5.84
C SER A 46 -7.49 -22.28 7.17
N SER A 47 -7.01 -23.34 7.81
CA SER A 47 -7.36 -23.72 9.18
C SER A 47 -6.26 -24.58 9.80
N LEU A 48 -6.03 -24.41 11.10
CA LEU A 48 -5.05 -25.16 11.89
C LEU A 48 -5.48 -25.10 13.36
N LEU A 49 -5.66 -26.27 13.97
CA LEU A 49 -5.88 -26.49 15.40
C LEU A 49 -5.33 -27.88 15.76
N ALA A 50 -4.21 -27.90 16.46
CA ALA A 50 -3.59 -29.12 16.94
C ALA A 50 -4.00 -29.39 18.39
N TYR A 51 -4.03 -30.66 18.79
CA TYR A 51 -4.29 -31.05 20.17
C TYR A 51 -3.57 -32.36 20.52
N SER A 52 -2.78 -32.34 21.59
CA SER A 52 -2.14 -33.51 22.19
C SER A 52 -2.20 -33.42 23.72
N ASN A 53 -2.91 -34.34 24.36
CA ASN A 53 -3.07 -34.33 25.82
C ASN A 53 -1.80 -34.70 26.60
N SER A 54 -0.79 -35.26 25.92
CA SER A 54 0.47 -35.72 26.49
C SER A 54 1.61 -34.71 26.32
N SER A 55 1.37 -33.61 25.60
CA SER A 55 2.35 -32.56 25.34
C SER A 55 2.38 -31.50 26.44
N GLN A 56 3.55 -30.91 26.67
CA GLN A 56 3.69 -29.72 27.53
C GLN A 56 2.94 -28.52 26.96
N ASN A 57 2.82 -28.44 25.63
CA ASN A 57 2.02 -27.45 24.93
C ASN A 57 0.94 -28.18 24.14
N PRO A 58 -0.24 -28.44 24.73
CA PRO A 58 -1.25 -29.30 24.12
C PRO A 58 -1.69 -28.84 22.73
N TYR A 59 -1.64 -27.55 22.45
CA TYR A 59 -2.04 -26.96 21.16
C TYR A 59 -0.86 -26.70 20.21
N GLY A 60 0.27 -27.34 20.46
CA GLY A 60 1.51 -27.22 19.71
C GLY A 60 1.51 -28.02 18.41
N ALA A 61 2.05 -27.42 17.36
CA ALA A 61 2.36 -28.08 16.09
C ALA A 61 3.57 -27.42 15.43
N SER A 62 4.18 -28.08 14.45
CA SER A 62 5.22 -27.51 13.61
C SER A 62 4.98 -27.83 12.13
N LEU A 63 5.42 -26.93 11.25
CA LEU A 63 5.66 -27.20 9.84
C LEU A 63 7.16 -27.07 9.60
N GLN A 64 7.81 -28.14 9.17
CA GLN A 64 9.26 -28.23 9.09
C GLN A 64 9.70 -28.35 7.64
N LEU A 65 10.53 -27.40 7.17
CA LEU A 65 11.28 -27.53 5.93
C LEU A 65 12.66 -28.10 6.26
N ASN A 66 12.87 -29.38 5.95
CA ASN A 66 14.14 -30.05 6.25
C ASN A 66 14.84 -30.46 4.96
N VAL A 67 16.16 -30.33 4.95
CA VAL A 67 17.01 -30.66 3.80
C VAL A 67 18.35 -31.22 4.23
N MET A 68 18.98 -32.01 3.36
CA MET A 68 20.35 -32.47 3.54
C MET A 68 21.36 -31.54 2.84
N LEU A 69 22.34 -31.01 3.56
CA LEU A 69 23.49 -30.29 3.00
C LEU A 69 24.69 -31.23 2.89
N GLN A 70 25.21 -31.38 1.67
CA GLN A 70 26.45 -32.10 1.38
C GLN A 70 27.61 -31.12 1.21
N VAL A 71 28.73 -31.35 1.90
CA VAL A 71 29.98 -30.58 1.75
C VAL A 71 31.13 -31.51 1.37
N ASN A 72 31.68 -31.32 0.17
CA ASN A 72 32.81 -32.08 -0.35
C ASN A 72 34.12 -31.35 -0.07
N THR A 73 35.16 -32.10 0.32
CA THR A 73 36.46 -31.53 0.68
C THR A 73 37.63 -32.09 -0.12
N THR A 74 38.76 -31.37 -0.13
CA THR A 74 40.01 -31.75 -0.80
C THR A 74 40.60 -33.07 -0.31
N THR A 75 40.23 -33.56 0.88
CA THR A 75 40.70 -34.84 1.42
C THR A 75 39.81 -36.03 1.02
N SER A 76 38.95 -35.87 0.02
CA SER A 76 37.90 -36.84 -0.38
C SER A 76 36.92 -37.19 0.75
N LYS A 77 36.83 -36.34 1.79
CA LYS A 77 35.86 -36.49 2.86
C LYS A 77 34.62 -35.68 2.52
N THR A 78 33.46 -36.30 2.63
CA THR A 78 32.16 -35.66 2.49
C THR A 78 31.53 -35.51 3.87
N TYR A 79 31.00 -34.32 4.15
CA TYR A 79 30.23 -34.03 5.35
C TYR A 79 28.77 -33.87 4.99
N TYR A 80 27.91 -34.30 5.90
CA TYR A 80 26.46 -34.19 5.78
C TYR A 80 25.91 -33.42 6.97
N PHE A 81 25.11 -32.40 6.68
CA PHE A 81 24.42 -31.61 7.68
C PHE A 81 22.92 -31.65 7.41
N TRP A 82 22.14 -32.10 8.39
CA TRP A 82 20.69 -32.03 8.31
C TRP A 82 20.24 -30.66 8.83
N LEU A 83 19.58 -29.91 7.95
CA LEU A 83 19.18 -28.52 8.16
C LEU A 83 17.67 -28.47 8.32
N GLN A 84 17.19 -27.84 9.39
CA GLN A 84 15.76 -27.67 9.65
C GLN A 84 15.41 -26.18 9.69
N ASN A 85 14.41 -25.76 8.92
CA ASN A 85 13.76 -24.45 9.05
C ASN A 85 12.31 -24.69 9.47
N VAL A 86 11.99 -24.38 10.72
CA VAL A 86 10.76 -24.82 11.36
C VAL A 86 9.87 -23.62 11.68
N ALA A 87 8.63 -23.66 11.21
CA ALA A 87 7.55 -22.82 11.69
C ALA A 87 6.82 -23.55 12.83
N SER A 88 6.99 -23.08 14.06
CA SER A 88 6.32 -23.59 15.25
C SER A 88 5.05 -22.80 15.54
N PHE A 89 3.96 -23.50 15.92
CA PHE A 89 2.64 -22.92 16.12
C PHE A 89 2.09 -23.23 17.51
N LEU A 90 1.58 -22.20 18.18
CA LEU A 90 0.63 -22.32 19.29
C LEU A 90 -0.77 -22.04 18.72
N THR A 91 -1.47 -23.12 18.37
CA THR A 91 -2.61 -23.04 17.44
C THR A 91 -3.88 -22.45 18.08
N ASN A 92 -4.04 -22.57 19.39
CA ASN A 92 -5.10 -21.94 20.18
C ASN A 92 -4.93 -20.41 20.27
N ASP A 93 -3.70 -19.93 20.36
CA ASP A 93 -3.38 -18.50 20.52
C ASP A 93 -3.16 -17.79 19.18
N LYS A 94 -3.14 -18.56 18.08
CA LYS A 94 -2.81 -18.11 16.73
C LYS A 94 -1.47 -17.38 16.67
N VAL A 95 -0.47 -18.00 17.28
CA VAL A 95 0.90 -17.51 17.31
C VAL A 95 1.81 -18.48 16.57
N ALA A 96 2.66 -17.95 15.71
CA ALA A 96 3.74 -18.68 15.06
C ALA A 96 5.09 -18.07 15.43
N TYR A 97 6.15 -18.87 15.44
CA TYR A 97 7.54 -18.41 15.52
C TYR A 97 8.41 -19.35 14.69
N PHE A 98 9.58 -18.88 14.29
CA PHE A 98 10.50 -19.64 13.45
C PHE A 98 11.76 -20.02 14.23
N LEU A 99 12.27 -21.22 13.99
CA LEU A 99 13.51 -21.72 14.56
C LEU A 99 14.26 -22.57 13.55
N ASP A 100 15.57 -22.67 13.73
CA ASP A 100 16.43 -23.54 12.94
C ASP A 100 17.19 -24.53 13.81
N ASN A 101 17.50 -25.67 13.21
CA ASN A 101 18.48 -26.61 13.74
C ASN A 101 19.48 -27.02 12.64
N VAL A 102 20.72 -27.22 13.03
CA VAL A 102 21.78 -27.79 12.20
C VAL A 102 22.42 -28.97 12.93
N TRP A 103 22.33 -30.15 12.32
CA TRP A 103 22.87 -31.40 12.84
C TRP A 103 24.00 -31.88 11.96
N ASN A 104 25.10 -32.35 12.55
CA ASN A 104 26.16 -33.02 11.78
C ASN A 104 25.89 -34.52 11.73
N VAL A 105 25.32 -34.98 10.61
CA VAL A 105 24.86 -36.36 10.42
C VAL A 105 25.78 -37.16 9.50
N THR A 106 27.05 -36.74 9.43
CA THR A 106 28.09 -37.44 8.66
C THR A 106 28.33 -38.86 9.19
N THR A 107 28.23 -39.05 10.51
CA THR A 107 28.32 -40.35 11.20
C THR A 107 27.45 -40.31 12.47
N PRO A 108 27.07 -41.45 13.07
CA PRO A 108 26.21 -41.47 14.26
C PRO A 108 26.79 -40.76 15.50
N TYR A 109 28.13 -40.62 15.59
CA TYR A 109 28.83 -39.99 16.71
C TYR A 109 29.28 -38.56 16.44
N THR A 110 29.08 -38.03 15.23
CA THR A 110 29.61 -36.70 14.91
C THR A 110 28.90 -35.62 15.72
N GLN A 111 29.70 -34.89 16.47
CA GLN A 111 29.27 -33.67 17.12
C GLN A 111 29.31 -32.52 16.12
N ILE A 112 28.41 -31.56 16.28
CA ILE A 112 28.57 -30.27 15.60
C ILE A 112 29.59 -29.44 16.38
N SER A 113 30.54 -28.85 15.64
CA SER A 113 31.57 -27.99 16.19
C SER A 113 32.00 -26.96 15.14
N ASN A 114 32.69 -25.90 15.56
CA ASN A 114 33.13 -24.82 14.67
C ASN A 114 31.98 -24.16 13.88
N VAL A 115 30.82 -24.10 14.53
CA VAL A 115 29.60 -23.44 14.06
C VAL A 115 29.45 -22.09 14.75
N LYS A 116 28.98 -21.09 14.01
CA LYS A 116 28.61 -19.76 14.53
C LYS A 116 27.31 -19.30 13.90
N GLY A 117 26.53 -18.52 14.64
CA GLY A 117 25.34 -17.82 14.18
C GLY A 117 24.71 -17.14 15.39
N ASN A 118 23.40 -16.88 15.35
CA ASN A 118 22.68 -16.25 16.45
C ASN A 118 22.37 -17.20 17.64
N GLY A 119 22.41 -18.50 17.39
CA GLY A 119 22.13 -19.58 18.32
C GLY A 119 23.34 -20.13 19.06
N GLN A 120 23.14 -21.34 19.58
CA GLN A 120 24.14 -22.05 20.37
C GLN A 120 24.09 -23.55 20.08
N VAL A 121 25.16 -24.23 20.48
CA VAL A 121 25.25 -25.70 20.38
C VAL A 121 24.65 -26.32 21.64
N TYR A 122 23.71 -27.23 21.46
CA TYR A 122 23.09 -28.03 22.50
C TYR A 122 23.58 -29.47 22.41
N THR A 123 23.84 -30.09 23.57
CA THR A 123 24.25 -31.50 23.66
C THR A 123 23.11 -32.33 24.24
N ILE A 124 22.84 -33.49 23.62
CA ILE A 124 21.77 -34.39 24.04
C ILE A 124 22.39 -35.49 24.91
N SER A 125 22.25 -35.33 26.22
CA SER A 125 22.84 -36.24 27.21
C SER A 125 22.26 -37.66 27.22
N ASN A 126 21.04 -37.84 26.69
CA ASN A 126 20.32 -39.13 26.66
C ASN A 126 20.08 -39.66 25.22
N GLY A 127 20.67 -39.04 24.20
CA GLY A 127 20.62 -39.55 22.83
C GLY A 127 21.55 -40.77 22.70
N PRO A 128 21.27 -41.71 21.78
CA PRO A 128 21.97 -43.00 21.76
C PRO A 128 23.50 -42.88 21.60
N TYR A 129 24.02 -41.73 21.17
CA TYR A 129 25.45 -41.50 20.92
C TYR A 129 25.99 -40.14 21.40
N GLY A 130 25.27 -39.45 22.30
CA GLY A 130 25.70 -38.16 22.87
C GLY A 130 25.77 -37.01 21.86
N GLN A 131 24.91 -37.01 20.82
CA GLN A 131 24.91 -36.04 19.71
C GLN A 131 24.70 -34.59 20.15
N SER A 132 25.12 -33.66 19.29
CA SER A 132 24.87 -32.23 19.45
C SER A 132 24.34 -31.60 18.18
N PHE A 133 23.56 -30.54 18.36
CA PHE A 133 23.03 -29.72 17.28
C PHE A 133 23.19 -28.25 17.60
N TYR A 134 23.33 -27.44 16.56
CA TYR A 134 23.20 -26.00 16.68
C TYR A 134 21.73 -25.66 16.52
N GLY A 135 21.20 -24.76 17.34
CA GLY A 135 19.85 -24.28 17.15
C GLY A 135 19.65 -22.84 17.62
N TYR A 136 18.70 -22.18 16.98
CA TYR A 136 18.30 -20.81 17.28
C TYR A 136 16.79 -20.65 17.09
N THR A 137 16.19 -19.72 17.82
CA THR A 137 14.78 -19.36 17.69
C THR A 137 14.67 -17.87 17.48
N SER A 138 13.89 -17.47 16.49
CA SER A 138 13.65 -16.07 16.18
C SER A 138 12.96 -15.34 17.34
N ASN A 139 13.35 -14.09 17.57
CA ASN A 139 13.02 -13.35 18.79
C ASN A 139 11.55 -12.88 18.90
N TYR A 140 10.75 -13.01 17.83
CA TYR A 140 9.44 -12.35 17.75
C TYR A 140 8.31 -13.31 17.36
N PRO A 141 7.38 -13.62 18.28
CA PRO A 141 6.17 -14.34 17.92
C PRO A 141 5.29 -13.51 16.98
N ILE A 142 4.71 -14.18 16.00
CA ILE A 142 3.88 -13.62 14.95
C ILE A 142 2.44 -14.02 15.20
N ARG A 143 1.55 -13.05 15.38
CA ARG A 143 0.11 -13.32 15.37
C ARG A 143 -0.39 -13.49 13.94
N TYR A 144 -1.05 -14.60 13.68
CA TYR A 144 -1.56 -14.92 12.35
C TYR A 144 -3.08 -15.02 12.32
N ASN A 145 -3.64 -14.78 11.15
CA ASN A 145 -5.05 -14.95 10.83
C ASN A 145 -5.17 -15.66 9.49
N TYR A 146 -6.17 -16.53 9.38
CA TYR A 146 -6.43 -17.24 8.14
C TYR A 146 -7.07 -16.32 7.08
N PRO A 147 -6.80 -16.57 5.79
CA PRO A 147 -5.69 -17.40 5.28
C PRO A 147 -4.33 -16.82 5.68
N PHE A 148 -3.43 -17.70 6.14
CA PHE A 148 -2.06 -17.38 6.53
C PHE A 148 -1.10 -18.07 5.57
N SER A 149 -0.37 -17.30 4.78
CA SER A 149 0.51 -17.84 3.74
C SER A 149 1.91 -17.27 3.85
N PHE A 150 2.90 -18.13 3.73
CA PHE A 150 4.30 -17.76 3.85
C PHE A 150 5.19 -18.71 3.04
N TYR A 151 6.41 -18.25 2.81
CA TYR A 151 7.51 -19.06 2.33
C TYR A 151 8.54 -19.24 3.44
N MET A 152 9.17 -20.42 3.51
CA MET A 152 10.40 -20.68 4.23
C MET A 152 11.50 -20.94 3.20
N PHE A 153 12.72 -20.48 3.47
CA PHE A 153 13.86 -20.74 2.59
C PHE A 153 15.08 -21.19 3.38
N ILE A 154 15.89 -22.03 2.74
CA ILE A 154 17.23 -22.41 3.20
C ILE A 154 18.16 -22.12 2.04
N ASN A 155 19.07 -21.16 2.21
CA ASN A 155 20.11 -20.86 1.23
C ASN A 155 21.45 -21.36 1.73
N THR A 156 22.29 -21.83 0.81
CA THR A 156 23.63 -22.30 1.10
C THR A 156 24.62 -21.67 0.15
N SER A 157 25.77 -21.28 0.69
CA SER A 157 26.91 -20.79 -0.08
C SER A 157 28.21 -21.22 0.59
N TYR A 158 29.32 -21.15 -0.14
CA TYR A 158 30.63 -21.44 0.45
C TYR A 158 31.72 -20.56 -0.16
N SER A 159 32.73 -20.26 0.65
CA SER A 159 33.93 -19.53 0.24
C SER A 159 35.12 -19.94 1.09
N GLY A 160 36.17 -20.48 0.45
CA GLY A 160 37.33 -20.99 1.16
C GLY A 160 36.98 -22.13 2.13
N SER A 161 37.18 -21.93 3.43
CA SER A 161 36.85 -22.91 4.48
C SER A 161 35.49 -22.65 5.15
N LEU A 162 34.70 -21.72 4.63
CA LEU A 162 33.45 -21.28 5.23
C LEU A 162 32.28 -21.77 4.38
N VAL A 163 31.35 -22.51 4.99
CA VAL A 163 30.03 -22.78 4.44
C VAL A 163 29.02 -21.95 5.22
N THR A 164 28.19 -21.20 4.52
CA THR A 164 27.14 -20.36 5.11
C THR A 164 25.78 -20.94 4.77
N VAL A 165 24.92 -21.05 5.77
CA VAL A 165 23.52 -21.47 5.66
C VAL A 165 22.63 -20.34 6.17
N GLU A 166 21.75 -19.81 5.32
CA GLU A 166 20.79 -18.79 5.72
C GLU A 166 19.42 -19.44 5.93
N PHE A 167 18.83 -19.17 7.09
CA PHE A 167 17.47 -19.56 7.43
C PHE A 167 16.57 -18.33 7.45
N GLY A 168 15.45 -18.41 6.74
CA GLY A 168 14.51 -17.31 6.73
C GLY A 168 13.11 -17.66 6.26
N TYR A 169 12.25 -16.66 6.33
CA TYR A 169 10.86 -16.76 5.91
C TYR A 169 10.36 -15.44 5.31
N VAL A 170 9.23 -15.53 4.59
CA VAL A 170 8.50 -14.37 4.06
C VAL A 170 7.02 -14.60 4.24
N ILE A 171 6.36 -13.76 5.03
CA ILE A 171 4.89 -13.78 5.13
C ILE A 171 4.32 -12.98 3.97
N VAL A 172 3.47 -13.63 3.17
CA VAL A 172 2.85 -13.04 1.99
C VAL A 172 1.34 -12.81 2.17
N GLN A 173 0.74 -13.45 3.17
CA GLN A 173 -0.68 -13.28 3.50
C GLN A 173 -0.94 -13.46 4.99
N ASN A 174 -1.71 -12.54 5.56
CA ASN A 174 -2.24 -12.63 6.93
C ASN A 174 -3.65 -12.03 6.92
N SER A 175 -4.66 -12.88 6.71
CA SER A 175 -6.01 -12.56 6.20
C SER A 175 -6.04 -11.96 4.79
N THR A 176 -5.28 -10.89 4.55
CA THR A 176 -5.14 -10.25 3.24
C THR A 176 -3.71 -10.37 2.75
N VAL A 177 -3.51 -10.22 1.45
CA VAL A 177 -2.19 -10.24 0.83
C VAL A 177 -1.40 -9.01 1.30
N ILE A 178 -0.19 -9.21 1.81
CA ILE A 178 0.67 -8.16 2.35
C ILE A 178 1.97 -8.02 1.54
N PRO A 179 2.62 -6.84 1.55
CA PRO A 179 3.93 -6.68 0.93
C PRO A 179 4.97 -7.62 1.56
N PRO A 180 5.91 -8.18 0.77
CA PRO A 180 6.87 -9.13 1.29
C PRO A 180 7.92 -8.41 2.12
N VAL A 181 8.27 -9.00 3.25
CA VAL A 181 9.45 -8.66 4.05
C VAL A 181 10.27 -9.93 4.19
N VAL A 182 11.49 -9.91 3.66
CA VAL A 182 12.40 -11.06 3.73
C VAL A 182 13.10 -11.02 5.08
N GLU A 183 12.77 -12.00 5.93
CA GLU A 183 13.32 -12.12 7.27
C GLU A 183 14.31 -13.29 7.30
N THR A 184 15.61 -12.98 7.19
CA THR A 184 16.69 -13.92 7.50
C THR A 184 16.96 -13.83 9.00
N TYR A 185 16.51 -14.81 9.76
CA TYR A 185 16.60 -14.78 11.22
C TYR A 185 17.88 -15.44 11.75
N ASP A 186 18.53 -16.29 10.96
CA ASP A 186 19.87 -16.80 11.26
C ASP A 186 20.74 -16.98 10.02
N GLU A 187 22.03 -16.72 10.19
CA GLU A 187 23.09 -16.99 9.22
C GLU A 187 24.13 -17.88 9.90
N VAL A 188 24.02 -19.18 9.65
CA VAL A 188 24.86 -20.20 10.27
C VAL A 188 26.13 -20.42 9.46
N GLN A 189 27.27 -20.24 10.10
CA GLN A 189 28.60 -20.36 9.55
C GLN A 189 29.27 -21.64 10.03
N LEU A 190 29.48 -22.61 9.14
CA LEU A 190 30.18 -23.87 9.36
C LEU A 190 31.61 -23.76 8.82
N ARG A 191 32.62 -23.89 9.70
CA ARG A 191 34.02 -23.90 9.28
C ARG A 191 34.53 -25.31 9.03
N ILE A 192 34.83 -25.60 7.77
CA ILE A 192 35.27 -26.91 7.29
C ILE A 192 36.54 -26.70 6.45
N ASN A 193 37.61 -27.44 6.75
CA ASN A 193 38.86 -27.28 6.02
C ASN A 193 38.77 -27.89 4.62
N GLY A 194 39.25 -27.15 3.62
CA GLY A 194 39.40 -27.64 2.25
C GLY A 194 38.08 -27.85 1.51
N VAL A 195 37.05 -27.02 1.72
CA VAL A 195 35.78 -27.13 0.98
C VAL A 195 36.03 -26.96 -0.53
N GLN A 196 35.56 -27.92 -1.31
CA GLN A 196 35.54 -27.89 -2.78
C GLN A 196 34.13 -27.66 -3.34
N GLY A 197 33.10 -27.97 -2.55
CA GLY A 197 31.70 -27.75 -2.92
C GLY A 197 30.79 -27.91 -1.73
N ALA A 198 29.74 -27.10 -1.67
CA ALA A 198 28.64 -27.23 -0.72
C ALA A 198 27.32 -27.05 -1.48
N SER A 199 26.38 -27.97 -1.31
CA SER A 199 25.06 -27.89 -1.94
C SER A 199 24.05 -28.69 -1.12
N ILE A 200 22.81 -28.21 -1.10
CA ILE A 200 21.67 -29.03 -0.67
C ILE A 200 21.54 -30.17 -1.69
N ILE A 201 21.46 -31.41 -1.17
CA ILE A 201 21.36 -32.63 -1.95
C ILE A 201 19.99 -33.29 -1.72
N VAL A 202 19.39 -33.73 -2.81
CA VAL A 202 18.26 -34.67 -2.79
C VAL A 202 18.63 -35.83 -3.69
N ASN A 203 18.51 -37.06 -3.22
CA ASN A 203 18.98 -38.24 -3.94
C ASN A 203 18.43 -39.54 -3.31
N ASP A 204 18.37 -40.60 -4.11
CA ASP A 204 17.88 -41.92 -3.66
C ASP A 204 19.02 -42.67 -2.94
N SER A 205 19.49 -42.08 -1.85
CA SER A 205 20.65 -42.52 -1.08
C SER A 205 20.55 -42.03 0.35
N TYR A 206 21.31 -42.68 1.24
CA TYR A 206 21.39 -42.33 2.65
C TYR A 206 22.77 -41.76 2.95
N THR A 207 22.85 -40.91 3.99
CA THR A 207 24.13 -40.53 4.59
C THR A 207 24.87 -41.78 5.10
N PRO A 208 26.19 -41.70 5.35
CA PRO A 208 26.98 -42.88 5.71
C PRO A 208 26.39 -43.70 6.86
N SER A 209 26.23 -45.00 6.63
CA SER A 209 25.80 -45.98 7.63
C SER A 209 26.99 -46.55 8.40
N GLU A 210 26.76 -46.97 9.64
CA GLU A 210 27.78 -47.56 10.51
C GLU A 210 27.15 -48.66 11.39
N VAL A 211 27.93 -49.62 11.89
CA VAL A 211 27.46 -50.62 12.86
C VAL A 211 27.94 -50.23 14.25
N ILE A 212 27.00 -50.02 15.17
CA ILE A 212 27.26 -49.57 16.53
C ILE A 212 26.86 -50.66 17.50
N GLU A 213 27.80 -51.23 18.25
CA GLU A 213 27.51 -52.29 19.23
C GLU A 213 26.66 -53.46 18.68
N ASN A 214 26.84 -53.78 17.38
CA ASN A 214 26.06 -54.75 16.59
C ASN A 214 24.64 -54.31 16.16
N VAL A 215 24.30 -53.03 16.30
CA VAL A 215 23.09 -52.40 15.77
C VAL A 215 23.45 -51.55 14.54
N PRO A 216 22.85 -51.79 13.37
CA PRO A 216 23.10 -50.97 12.19
C PRO A 216 22.44 -49.59 12.34
N TYR A 217 23.23 -48.53 12.23
CA TYR A 217 22.79 -47.17 11.94
C TYR A 217 22.76 -46.99 10.42
N LEU A 218 21.58 -46.73 9.86
CA LEU A 218 21.36 -46.74 8.41
C LEU A 218 21.66 -45.41 7.71
N GLY A 219 22.02 -44.36 8.47
CA GLY A 219 22.08 -43.00 7.93
C GLY A 219 20.71 -42.32 7.89
N MET A 220 20.70 -41.07 7.45
CA MET A 220 19.50 -40.27 7.16
C MET A 220 19.30 -40.20 5.66
N LEU A 221 18.06 -40.03 5.20
CA LEU A 221 17.79 -39.97 3.77
C LEU A 221 18.33 -38.65 3.19
N GLU A 222 18.86 -38.69 1.97
CA GLU A 222 19.21 -37.46 1.25
C GLU A 222 17.93 -36.86 0.64
N ASP A 223 17.10 -36.25 1.47
CA ASP A 223 15.78 -35.74 1.06
C ASP A 223 15.58 -34.23 1.27
N CYS A 224 14.45 -33.76 0.75
CA CYS A 224 13.87 -32.48 1.06
C CYS A 224 12.42 -32.71 1.46
N GLU A 225 12.03 -32.23 2.63
CA GLU A 225 10.68 -32.42 3.17
C GLU A 225 10.07 -31.10 3.70
N LEU A 226 8.77 -30.94 3.50
CA LEU A 226 7.93 -29.89 4.06
C LEU A 226 6.74 -30.54 4.73
N VAL A 227 6.84 -30.77 6.04
CA VAL A 227 5.99 -31.72 6.76
C VAL A 227 5.48 -31.18 8.08
N TRP A 228 4.26 -31.58 8.44
CA TRP A 228 3.61 -31.27 9.71
C TRP A 228 3.97 -32.31 10.78
N GLY A 229 4.18 -31.83 12.00
CA GLY A 229 4.41 -32.66 13.18
C GLY A 229 4.02 -31.98 14.48
N GLY A 230 4.36 -32.62 15.61
CA GLY A 230 4.29 -32.01 16.94
C GLY A 230 5.22 -30.80 17.09
N LEU A 231 5.16 -30.12 18.24
CA LEU A 231 5.86 -28.85 18.41
C LEU A 231 7.38 -29.01 18.52
N SER A 232 7.85 -30.02 19.27
CA SER A 232 9.27 -30.23 19.57
C SER A 232 9.54 -31.59 20.24
N ASN A 233 10.81 -31.96 20.39
CA ASN A 233 11.28 -33.11 21.19
C ASN A 233 10.67 -34.46 20.76
N GLY A 234 10.44 -34.65 19.46
CA GLY A 234 9.82 -35.87 18.92
C GLY A 234 8.34 -36.01 19.27
N GLU A 235 7.69 -34.91 19.67
CA GLU A 235 6.26 -34.88 19.96
C GLU A 235 5.45 -35.34 18.73
N LYS A 236 4.41 -36.12 19.02
CA LYS A 236 3.39 -36.50 18.05
C LYS A 236 2.09 -35.84 18.46
N THR A 237 1.43 -35.17 17.51
CA THR A 237 0.21 -34.41 17.76
C THR A 237 -0.91 -34.81 16.80
N SER A 238 -2.16 -34.63 17.22
CA SER A 238 -3.34 -34.80 16.38
C SER A 238 -3.90 -33.45 15.98
N PHE A 239 -4.67 -33.38 14.90
CA PHE A 239 -5.28 -32.14 14.42
C PHE A 239 -6.80 -32.21 14.52
N GLU A 240 -7.40 -31.30 15.29
CA GLU A 240 -8.86 -31.11 15.32
C GLU A 240 -9.35 -30.39 14.07
N ASN A 241 -8.50 -29.53 13.49
CA ASN A 241 -8.76 -28.85 12.24
C ASN A 241 -7.46 -28.62 11.46
N MET A 242 -7.45 -28.99 10.18
CA MET A 242 -6.32 -28.77 9.29
C MET A 242 -6.84 -28.58 7.86
N SER A 243 -6.40 -27.49 7.23
CA SER A 243 -6.48 -27.29 5.80
C SER A 243 -5.31 -26.42 5.39
N SER A 244 -4.29 -27.03 4.78
CA SER A 244 -3.15 -26.30 4.23
C SER A 244 -2.81 -26.75 2.80
N LEU A 245 -2.28 -25.83 2.01
CA LEU A 245 -1.69 -26.09 0.70
C LEU A 245 -0.18 -25.96 0.82
N LEU A 246 0.56 -26.97 0.34
CA LEU A 246 2.01 -27.06 0.40
C LEU A 246 2.60 -27.15 -1.02
N ALA A 247 3.80 -26.59 -1.18
CA ALA A 247 4.67 -26.82 -2.33
C ALA A 247 6.14 -26.68 -1.94
N MET A 248 7.02 -27.39 -2.64
CA MET A 248 8.48 -27.30 -2.48
C MET A 248 9.14 -27.00 -3.82
N TYR A 249 10.16 -26.16 -3.79
CA TYR A 249 10.94 -25.76 -4.96
C TYR A 249 12.43 -25.76 -4.64
N TYR A 250 13.24 -25.99 -5.66
CA TYR A 250 14.69 -25.81 -5.60
C TYR A 250 15.14 -24.81 -6.67
N LEU A 251 16.26 -24.12 -6.40
CA LEU A 251 16.84 -23.20 -7.34
C LEU A 251 17.76 -23.93 -8.33
N SER A 252 17.50 -23.78 -9.63
CA SER A 252 18.32 -24.36 -10.69
C SER A 252 18.30 -23.42 -11.89
N ASP A 253 19.50 -23.07 -12.41
CA ASP A 253 19.66 -22.14 -13.53
C ASP A 253 18.98 -20.78 -13.29
N GLN A 254 19.07 -20.26 -12.06
CA GLN A 254 18.42 -19.02 -11.60
C GLN A 254 16.87 -19.05 -11.67
N GLN A 255 16.27 -20.23 -11.81
CA GLN A 255 14.83 -20.44 -11.83
C GLN A 255 14.41 -21.40 -10.72
N TRP A 256 13.25 -21.14 -10.13
CA TRP A 256 12.65 -22.05 -9.15
C TRP A 256 11.93 -23.18 -9.88
N LYS A 257 12.33 -24.42 -9.59
CA LYS A 257 11.75 -25.63 -10.18
C LYS A 257 11.09 -26.45 -9.07
N PRO A 258 9.89 -27.01 -9.29
CA PRO A 258 9.27 -27.89 -8.30
C PRO A 258 10.00 -29.24 -8.23
N PHE A 259 9.98 -29.86 -7.06
CA PHE A 259 10.29 -31.28 -6.92
C PHE A 259 9.18 -32.11 -7.56
N LYS A 260 9.51 -32.99 -8.52
CA LYS A 260 8.49 -33.70 -9.32
C LYS A 260 7.93 -34.94 -8.62
N ASN A 261 8.80 -35.73 -8.00
CA ASN A 261 8.42 -36.92 -7.25
C ASN A 261 8.19 -36.50 -5.81
N ILE A 262 6.96 -36.63 -5.33
CA ILE A 262 6.61 -36.31 -3.95
C ILE A 262 5.88 -37.46 -3.27
N PHE A 263 6.21 -37.67 -2.00
CA PHE A 263 5.55 -38.61 -1.09
C PHE A 263 4.73 -37.81 -0.07
N ASP A 264 3.70 -38.43 0.51
CA ASP A 264 2.78 -37.76 1.44
C ASP A 264 3.23 -37.78 2.93
N TYR A 265 4.46 -38.20 3.20
CA TYR A 265 5.05 -38.30 4.54
C TYR A 265 6.54 -37.94 4.53
N GLY A 266 7.09 -37.59 5.69
CA GLY A 266 8.52 -37.35 5.89
C GLY A 266 9.27 -38.57 6.45
N PHE A 267 10.60 -38.56 6.32
CA PHE A 267 11.44 -39.71 6.66
C PHE A 267 12.30 -39.48 7.91
N ASP A 268 12.88 -38.29 8.02
CA ASP A 268 14.00 -38.05 8.93
C ASP A 268 13.59 -37.32 10.22
N THR A 269 12.45 -36.63 10.21
CA THR A 269 11.95 -35.88 11.36
C THR A 269 11.42 -36.77 12.47
N ALA A 270 11.78 -36.45 13.72
CA ALA A 270 11.33 -37.17 14.90
C ALA A 270 9.89 -36.84 15.32
N GLU A 271 9.47 -35.59 15.13
CA GLU A 271 8.08 -35.17 15.37
C GLU A 271 7.12 -35.81 14.36
N GLY A 272 5.90 -36.13 14.80
CA GLY A 272 4.91 -36.78 13.95
C GLY A 272 3.54 -36.14 14.00
N ALA A 273 2.72 -36.46 13.02
CA ALA A 273 1.32 -36.06 12.96
C ALA A 273 0.44 -37.30 12.86
N TYR A 274 -0.57 -37.37 13.74
CA TYR A 274 -1.69 -38.28 13.57
C TYR A 274 -2.74 -37.63 12.67
N ASN A 275 -3.64 -38.47 12.17
CA ASN A 275 -4.91 -38.12 11.56
C ASN A 275 -4.85 -37.03 10.48
N LEU A 276 -3.76 -36.99 9.70
CA LEU A 276 -3.61 -36.15 8.52
C LEU A 276 -3.54 -36.99 7.24
N ASN A 277 -4.12 -36.46 6.17
CA ASN A 277 -4.08 -37.03 4.83
C ASN A 277 -3.63 -35.95 3.82
N VAL A 278 -2.88 -36.36 2.81
CA VAL A 278 -2.41 -35.48 1.73
C VAL A 278 -3.01 -35.92 0.40
N SER A 279 -3.46 -34.94 -0.37
CA SER A 279 -4.02 -35.12 -1.72
C SER A 279 -3.55 -34.00 -2.64
N LEU A 280 -3.79 -34.10 -3.94
CA LEU A 280 -3.53 -32.99 -4.86
C LEU A 280 -4.77 -32.09 -4.98
N SER A 281 -4.56 -30.79 -4.80
CA SER A 281 -5.59 -29.78 -5.08
C SER A 281 -5.77 -29.58 -6.58
N ASN A 282 -6.92 -29.05 -6.99
CA ASN A 282 -7.19 -28.67 -8.39
C ASN A 282 -6.22 -27.61 -8.95
N GLN A 283 -5.46 -26.94 -8.08
CA GLN A 283 -4.46 -25.93 -8.45
C GLN A 283 -3.05 -26.52 -8.55
N GLY A 284 -2.86 -27.80 -8.25
CA GLY A 284 -1.56 -28.47 -8.31
C GLY A 284 -0.75 -28.41 -7.01
N TYR A 285 -1.23 -27.79 -5.94
CA TYR A 285 -0.60 -27.87 -4.61
C TYR A 285 -0.93 -29.18 -3.92
N ALA A 286 -0.09 -29.61 -2.97
CA ALA A 286 -0.41 -30.68 -2.04
C ALA A 286 -1.34 -30.14 -0.94
N LEU A 287 -2.55 -30.68 -0.84
CA LEU A 287 -3.58 -30.32 0.12
C LEU A 287 -3.53 -31.28 1.31
N VAL A 288 -3.22 -30.75 2.49
CA VAL A 288 -3.23 -31.48 3.76
C VAL A 288 -4.52 -31.20 4.52
N ARG A 289 -5.19 -32.26 4.97
CA ARG A 289 -6.44 -32.19 5.77
C ARG A 289 -6.46 -33.24 6.86
N VAL A 290 -7.36 -33.05 7.83
CA VAL A 290 -7.71 -34.12 8.77
C VAL A 290 -8.29 -35.31 7.99
N GLY A 291 -7.75 -36.50 8.22
CA GLY A 291 -8.14 -37.73 7.52
C GLY A 291 -7.32 -38.93 7.96
N SER A 292 -7.54 -40.08 7.32
CA SER A 292 -6.73 -41.27 7.55
C SER A 292 -5.37 -41.13 6.86
N GLU A 293 -4.33 -41.47 7.60
CA GLU A 293 -2.97 -41.48 7.08
C GLU A 293 -2.86 -42.48 5.93
N ASN A 294 -2.13 -42.08 4.89
CA ASN A 294 -1.73 -42.94 3.79
C ASN A 294 -0.27 -42.62 3.52
N PHE A 295 0.59 -43.64 3.44
CA PHE A 295 2.03 -43.47 3.28
C PHE A 295 2.43 -44.02 1.92
N GLN A 296 2.50 -43.15 0.93
CA GLN A 296 2.71 -43.54 -0.47
C GLN A 296 3.39 -42.44 -1.28
N LEU A 297 3.79 -42.81 -2.49
CA LEU A 297 4.11 -41.87 -3.54
C LEU A 297 2.83 -41.13 -3.95
N LEU A 298 2.80 -39.81 -3.77
CA LEU A 298 1.64 -38.98 -4.06
C LEU A 298 1.59 -38.58 -5.55
N ASP A 299 2.72 -38.21 -6.13
CA ASP A 299 2.84 -37.85 -7.55
C ASP A 299 4.28 -38.06 -8.07
N THR A 300 4.42 -38.36 -9.36
CA THR A 300 5.72 -38.43 -10.07
C THR A 300 5.98 -37.22 -10.98
N ASN A 301 4.97 -36.38 -11.16
CA ASN A 301 5.03 -35.17 -11.96
C ASN A 301 4.26 -34.04 -11.27
N PHE A 302 4.60 -33.77 -10.02
CA PHE A 302 4.05 -32.67 -9.25
C PHE A 302 4.35 -31.32 -9.92
N THR A 303 3.28 -30.58 -10.24
CA THR A 303 3.36 -29.26 -10.91
C THR A 303 2.57 -28.21 -10.13
N PRO A 304 3.05 -27.79 -8.94
CA PRO A 304 2.44 -26.68 -8.22
C PRO A 304 2.64 -25.38 -9.01
N PRO A 305 1.81 -24.35 -8.77
CA PRO A 305 1.97 -23.05 -9.41
C PRO A 305 3.37 -22.46 -9.17
N GLN A 306 3.86 -21.68 -10.13
CA GLN A 306 5.15 -21.01 -9.97
C GLN A 306 5.10 -20.00 -8.81
N PRO A 307 6.16 -19.90 -7.99
CA PRO A 307 6.23 -18.93 -6.91
C PRO A 307 6.00 -17.50 -7.42
N SER A 308 5.21 -16.72 -6.69
CA SER A 308 4.89 -15.34 -7.06
C SER A 308 5.62 -14.39 -6.11
N PHE A 309 6.68 -13.75 -6.58
CA PHE A 309 7.56 -12.95 -5.71
C PHE A 309 7.34 -11.45 -5.81
N THR A 310 6.70 -10.97 -6.87
CA THR A 310 6.47 -9.53 -7.05
C THR A 310 5.11 -9.15 -6.50
N TYR A 311 5.08 -8.50 -5.34
CA TYR A 311 3.90 -7.84 -4.83
C TYR A 311 3.71 -6.50 -5.54
N VAL A 312 2.51 -6.25 -6.03
CA VAL A 312 2.14 -5.01 -6.69
C VAL A 312 0.98 -4.37 -5.96
N ARG A 313 1.15 -3.12 -5.53
CA ARG A 313 0.08 -2.26 -5.02
C ARG A 313 -0.07 -1.03 -5.90
N ILE A 314 -1.22 -0.91 -6.55
CA ILE A 314 -1.58 0.23 -7.37
C ILE A 314 -2.72 0.96 -6.68
N THR A 315 -2.55 2.26 -6.46
CA THR A 315 -3.60 3.14 -5.93
C THR A 315 -3.71 4.36 -6.81
N SER A 316 -4.87 4.53 -7.44
CA SER A 316 -5.14 5.67 -8.32
C SER A 316 -6.46 6.33 -7.94
N LYS A 317 -6.50 7.65 -8.09
CA LYS A 317 -7.72 8.47 -7.92
C LYS A 317 -8.64 8.41 -9.15
N VAL A 318 -8.11 7.96 -10.28
CA VAL A 318 -8.85 7.73 -11.54
C VAL A 318 -8.64 6.28 -11.99
N PRO A 319 -9.60 5.69 -12.73
CA PRO A 319 -9.45 4.32 -13.19
C PRO A 319 -8.28 4.17 -14.16
N LEU A 320 -7.69 2.98 -14.14
CA LEU A 320 -6.60 2.54 -15.00
C LEU A 320 -7.05 1.29 -15.76
N VAL A 321 -6.44 1.01 -16.91
CA VAL A 321 -6.62 -0.28 -17.58
C VAL A 321 -5.49 -1.21 -17.13
N ILE A 322 -5.81 -2.22 -16.33
CA ILE A 322 -4.88 -3.22 -15.82
C ILE A 322 -5.26 -4.56 -16.44
N ASN A 323 -4.38 -5.16 -17.24
CA ASN A 323 -4.66 -6.38 -18.01
C ASN A 323 -6.03 -6.36 -18.70
N ASN A 324 -6.30 -5.27 -19.44
CA ASN A 324 -7.55 -5.02 -20.17
C ASN A 324 -8.81 -4.83 -19.29
N LYS A 325 -8.67 -4.64 -17.98
CA LYS A 325 -9.78 -4.36 -17.06
C LYS A 325 -9.66 -2.96 -16.46
N LEU A 326 -10.78 -2.25 -16.39
CA LEU A 326 -10.84 -0.92 -15.80
C LEU A 326 -10.91 -1.02 -14.27
N LEU A 327 -9.87 -0.56 -13.56
CA LEU A 327 -9.72 -0.68 -12.11
C LEU A 327 -9.10 0.59 -11.49
N ASN A 328 -9.53 0.98 -10.30
CA ASN A 328 -8.94 2.10 -9.55
C ASN A 328 -7.76 1.66 -8.65
N ASN A 329 -7.76 0.38 -8.27
CA ASN A 329 -6.77 -0.20 -7.39
C ASN A 329 -6.46 -1.63 -7.82
N TYR A 330 -5.27 -2.08 -7.46
CA TYR A 330 -4.82 -3.45 -7.65
C TYR A 330 -3.89 -3.81 -6.51
N THR A 331 -4.08 -4.97 -5.90
CA THR A 331 -3.19 -5.47 -4.84
C THR A 331 -3.11 -6.98 -4.94
N SER A 332 -1.95 -7.50 -5.35
CA SER A 332 -1.70 -8.94 -5.46
C SER A 332 -0.20 -9.21 -5.66
N TYR A 333 0.21 -10.45 -5.44
CA TYR A 333 1.43 -10.98 -6.06
C TYR A 333 1.15 -11.34 -7.52
N ILE A 334 2.13 -11.14 -8.39
CA ILE A 334 2.05 -11.48 -9.82
C ILE A 334 3.02 -12.60 -10.19
N ASN A 335 2.58 -13.51 -11.05
CA ASN A 335 3.37 -14.59 -11.66
C ASN A 335 3.54 -14.45 -13.18
N SER A 336 2.96 -13.41 -13.75
CA SER A 336 3.03 -13.05 -15.16
C SER A 336 3.10 -11.52 -15.30
N PRO A 337 3.61 -11.00 -16.43
CA PRO A 337 3.69 -9.56 -16.65
C PRO A 337 2.34 -8.85 -16.45
N LEU A 338 2.34 -7.78 -15.68
CA LEU A 338 1.17 -6.94 -15.44
C LEU A 338 1.24 -5.70 -16.33
N SER A 339 0.34 -5.60 -17.30
CA SER A 339 0.24 -4.46 -18.21
C SER A 339 -0.72 -3.42 -17.64
N ILE A 340 -0.25 -2.17 -17.58
CA ILE A 340 -0.96 -1.04 -17.00
C ILE A 340 -0.98 0.08 -18.04
N THR A 341 -2.18 0.57 -18.35
CA THR A 341 -2.38 1.77 -19.16
C THR A 341 -3.12 2.82 -18.34
N MET A 342 -2.48 3.97 -18.21
CA MET A 342 -3.01 5.19 -17.62
C MET A 342 -3.67 6.03 -18.71
N PHE A 343 -4.75 6.74 -18.39
CA PHE A 343 -5.33 7.72 -19.31
C PHE A 343 -4.47 8.99 -19.30
N ASN A 344 -4.16 9.55 -20.47
CA ASN A 344 -3.48 10.85 -20.57
C ASN A 344 -4.36 11.96 -20.00
N ASP A 345 -5.63 11.90 -20.33
CA ASP A 345 -6.69 12.76 -19.84
C ASP A 345 -7.90 11.89 -19.45
N PHE A 346 -8.48 12.16 -18.29
CA PHE A 346 -9.64 11.44 -17.81
C PHE A 346 -10.71 12.42 -17.32
N SER A 347 -11.87 12.42 -17.99
CA SER A 347 -13.03 13.19 -17.55
C SER A 347 -13.63 12.54 -16.31
N ILE A 348 -13.44 13.18 -15.15
CA ILE A 348 -14.03 12.72 -13.88
C ILE A 348 -15.53 12.98 -13.91
N ASN A 349 -15.90 14.17 -14.40
CA ASN A 349 -17.26 14.61 -14.64
C ASN A 349 -17.23 15.83 -15.61
N LYS A 350 -18.38 16.49 -15.82
CA LYS A 350 -18.49 17.65 -16.73
C LYS A 350 -17.65 18.87 -16.31
N THR A 351 -17.20 18.94 -15.07
CA THR A 351 -16.52 20.11 -14.50
C THR A 351 -15.14 19.80 -13.92
N ALA A 352 -14.64 18.57 -14.07
CA ALA A 352 -13.33 18.18 -13.58
C ALA A 352 -12.65 17.14 -14.49
N ILE A 353 -11.35 17.34 -14.75
CA ILE A 353 -10.51 16.48 -15.60
C ILE A 353 -9.24 16.15 -14.83
N ALA A 354 -8.75 14.92 -14.94
CA ALA A 354 -7.42 14.54 -14.49
C ALA A 354 -6.47 14.43 -15.70
N MET A 355 -5.32 15.06 -15.62
CA MET A 355 -4.27 15.05 -16.64
C MET A 355 -3.03 14.33 -16.11
N LEU A 356 -2.56 13.31 -16.81
CA LEU A 356 -1.38 12.56 -16.43
C LEU A 356 -0.13 13.44 -16.59
N LYS A 357 0.70 13.56 -15.56
CA LYS A 357 1.89 14.44 -15.60
C LYS A 357 3.09 13.84 -16.33
N THR A 358 3.04 12.55 -16.67
CA THR A 358 4.10 11.86 -17.40
C THR A 358 3.72 11.66 -18.87
N ASN A 359 4.71 11.73 -19.75
CA ASN A 359 4.53 11.45 -21.18
C ASN A 359 4.32 9.96 -21.46
N ASN A 360 4.71 9.07 -20.53
CA ASN A 360 4.52 7.63 -20.70
C ASN A 360 3.27 7.16 -19.94
N ASN A 361 2.25 6.80 -20.69
CA ASN A 361 0.97 6.33 -20.17
C ASN A 361 0.87 4.81 -20.07
N THR A 362 1.93 4.08 -20.41
CA THR A 362 1.96 2.61 -20.31
C THR A 362 3.11 2.14 -19.43
N LEU A 363 2.88 1.08 -18.69
CA LEU A 363 3.87 0.44 -17.84
C LEU A 363 3.61 -1.07 -17.82
N THR A 364 4.69 -1.85 -17.91
CA THR A 364 4.64 -3.29 -17.66
C THR A 364 5.49 -3.61 -16.45
N ILE A 365 4.89 -4.26 -15.45
CA ILE A 365 5.61 -4.77 -14.28
C ILE A 365 5.87 -6.26 -14.51
N PHE A 366 7.14 -6.65 -14.53
CA PHE A 366 7.54 -8.04 -14.70
C PHE A 366 7.68 -8.75 -13.34
N PRO A 367 7.30 -10.04 -13.24
CA PRO A 367 7.66 -10.88 -12.10
C PRO A 367 9.17 -10.92 -11.88
N SER A 368 9.59 -10.95 -10.63
CA SER A 368 10.99 -11.10 -10.22
C SER A 368 11.26 -12.55 -9.83
N SER A 369 12.52 -12.98 -9.90
CA SER A 369 12.98 -14.28 -9.40
C SER A 369 13.14 -14.33 -7.88
N TRP A 370 13.01 -13.18 -7.20
CA TRP A 370 13.04 -13.06 -5.74
C TRP A 370 12.09 -11.96 -5.25
N PHE A 371 11.79 -11.95 -3.95
CA PHE A 371 10.77 -11.08 -3.36
C PHE A 371 11.00 -9.60 -3.66
N LYS A 372 9.97 -8.95 -4.21
CA LYS A 372 10.01 -7.54 -4.61
C LYS A 372 8.68 -6.86 -4.32
N ASN A 373 8.74 -5.68 -3.72
CA ASN A 373 7.58 -4.80 -3.54
C ASN A 373 7.59 -3.71 -4.62
N VAL A 374 6.48 -3.58 -5.35
CA VAL A 374 6.25 -2.50 -6.32
C VAL A 374 4.99 -1.74 -5.94
N THR A 375 5.14 -0.47 -5.59
CA THR A 375 4.02 0.44 -5.36
C THR A 375 3.93 1.45 -6.49
N LEU A 376 2.75 1.63 -7.06
CA LEU A 376 2.46 2.59 -8.12
C LEU A 376 1.33 3.52 -7.69
N VAL A 377 1.61 4.81 -7.71
CA VAL A 377 0.62 5.88 -7.57
C VAL A 377 0.78 6.80 -8.78
N PRO A 378 -0.09 6.67 -9.80
CA PRO A 378 -0.05 7.56 -10.96
C PRO A 378 -0.21 9.02 -10.54
N ASP A 379 0.66 9.88 -11.06
CA ASP A 379 0.64 11.31 -10.77
C ASP A 379 -0.22 12.05 -11.79
N TYR A 380 -1.38 12.53 -11.30
CA TYR A 380 -2.36 13.28 -12.07
C TYR A 380 -2.45 14.71 -11.53
N GLU A 381 -2.42 15.68 -12.44
CA GLU A 381 -2.91 17.03 -12.18
C GLU A 381 -4.43 17.06 -12.34
N PHE A 382 -5.13 17.54 -11.33
CA PHE A 382 -6.59 17.68 -11.38
C PHE A 382 -6.91 19.11 -11.80
N LEU A 383 -7.70 19.28 -12.86
CA LEU A 383 -8.18 20.57 -13.31
C LEU A 383 -9.67 20.70 -12.99
N TYR A 384 -10.05 21.88 -12.49
CA TYR A 384 -11.40 22.20 -12.08
C TYR A 384 -11.96 23.34 -12.91
N PHE A 385 -13.19 23.19 -13.36
CA PHE A 385 -13.87 24.22 -14.13
C PHE A 385 -14.36 25.33 -13.19
N VAL A 386 -13.91 26.55 -13.45
CA VAL A 386 -14.31 27.76 -12.74
C VAL A 386 -15.18 28.59 -13.67
N THR A 387 -16.39 28.92 -13.22
CA THR A 387 -17.27 29.84 -13.93
C THR A 387 -17.13 31.23 -13.35
N VAL A 388 -16.81 32.22 -14.18
CA VAL A 388 -16.73 33.63 -13.77
C VAL A 388 -17.96 34.38 -14.27
N ASN A 389 -18.83 34.75 -13.35
CA ASN A 389 -20.02 35.56 -13.59
C ASN A 389 -19.75 37.00 -13.15
N SER A 390 -19.25 37.82 -14.07
CA SER A 390 -18.95 39.23 -13.85
C SER A 390 -19.37 40.07 -15.06
N GLN A 391 -19.86 41.28 -14.80
CA GLN A 391 -20.18 42.27 -15.85
C GLN A 391 -18.92 42.99 -16.37
N ILE A 392 -17.80 42.89 -15.65
CA ILE A 392 -16.52 43.54 -15.96
C ILE A 392 -15.38 42.52 -15.95
N PRO A 393 -14.29 42.74 -16.71
CA PRO A 393 -13.08 41.95 -16.58
C PRO A 393 -12.55 41.96 -15.14
N LEU A 394 -12.29 40.78 -14.56
CA LEU A 394 -11.80 40.66 -13.19
C LEU A 394 -10.28 40.60 -13.15
N SER A 395 -9.64 41.72 -12.77
CA SER A 395 -8.21 41.72 -12.46
C SER A 395 -7.96 40.88 -11.20
N ALA A 396 -7.02 39.95 -11.27
CA ALA A 396 -6.67 39.05 -10.19
C ALA A 396 -5.17 38.71 -10.20
N GLN A 397 -4.67 38.23 -9.07
CA GLN A 397 -3.41 37.49 -9.00
C GLN A 397 -3.72 36.01 -9.00
N VAL A 398 -3.27 35.29 -10.04
CA VAL A 398 -3.39 33.83 -10.13
C VAL A 398 -1.99 33.26 -9.90
N ASN A 399 -1.81 32.51 -8.81
CA ASN A 399 -0.51 32.04 -8.32
C ASN A 399 0.55 33.17 -8.24
N GLY A 400 0.13 34.36 -7.79
CA GLY A 400 0.99 35.55 -7.65
C GLY A 400 1.22 36.35 -8.94
N ILE A 401 0.74 35.87 -10.10
CA ILE A 401 0.87 36.58 -11.38
C ILE A 401 -0.38 37.42 -11.63
N ASN A 402 -0.18 38.73 -11.85
CA ASN A 402 -1.27 39.64 -12.23
C ASN A 402 -1.84 39.25 -13.61
N THR A 403 -3.12 38.92 -13.67
CA THR A 403 -3.83 38.51 -14.88
C THR A 403 -5.33 38.82 -14.76
N THR A 404 -6.12 38.49 -15.79
CA THR A 404 -7.58 38.52 -15.75
C THR A 404 -8.11 37.12 -15.45
N LEU A 405 -8.96 36.98 -14.43
CA LEU A 405 -9.62 35.72 -14.13
C LEU A 405 -10.78 35.49 -15.12
N ASN A 406 -10.69 34.42 -15.90
CA ASN A 406 -11.68 34.04 -16.91
C ASN A 406 -12.39 32.74 -16.54
N THR A 407 -13.56 32.47 -17.15
CA THR A 407 -14.18 31.14 -17.10
C THR A 407 -13.28 30.13 -17.79
N GLY A 408 -13.00 28.98 -17.15
CA GLY A 408 -12.12 27.96 -17.73
C GLY A 408 -11.69 26.88 -16.75
N LEU A 409 -10.85 25.96 -17.23
CA LEU A 409 -10.21 24.94 -16.41
C LEU A 409 -8.95 25.50 -15.77
N TYR A 410 -8.82 25.33 -14.45
CA TYR A 410 -7.64 25.72 -13.69
C TYR A 410 -7.08 24.51 -12.94
N PRO A 411 -5.75 24.37 -12.83
CA PRO A 411 -5.15 23.36 -11.98
C PRO A 411 -5.65 23.47 -10.53
N GLY A 412 -5.74 22.33 -9.86
CA GLY A 412 -5.95 22.24 -8.42
C GLY A 412 -4.89 23.01 -7.65
N ASP A 413 -5.24 23.47 -6.46
CA ASP A 413 -4.38 24.29 -5.59
C ASP A 413 -4.01 25.67 -6.18
N THR A 414 -4.60 26.07 -7.31
CA THR A 414 -4.44 27.42 -7.87
C THR A 414 -4.97 28.46 -6.89
N GLN A 415 -4.10 29.39 -6.46
CA GLN A 415 -4.44 30.50 -5.59
C GLN A 415 -4.92 31.69 -6.42
N VAL A 416 -6.08 32.25 -6.07
CA VAL A 416 -6.68 33.38 -6.77
C VAL A 416 -6.96 34.51 -5.78
N VAL A 417 -6.41 35.69 -6.06
CA VAL A 417 -6.68 36.93 -5.32
C VAL A 417 -7.25 37.98 -6.26
N ILE A 418 -8.57 38.18 -6.21
CA ILE A 418 -9.29 39.19 -7.00
C ILE A 418 -8.96 40.58 -6.47
N GLN A 419 -8.60 41.48 -7.38
CA GLN A 419 -8.29 42.87 -7.08
C GLN A 419 -9.59 43.69 -7.10
N ASN A 420 -9.88 44.41 -6.01
CA ASN A 420 -11.05 45.29 -5.93
C ASN A 420 -10.77 46.63 -6.64
N LEU A 421 -10.66 46.57 -7.97
CA LEU A 421 -10.42 47.74 -8.82
C LEU A 421 -11.74 48.28 -9.39
N THR A 422 -11.83 49.60 -9.47
CA THR A 422 -12.96 50.27 -10.14
C THR A 422 -12.73 50.24 -11.65
N TYR A 423 -13.73 49.77 -12.39
CA TYR A 423 -13.68 49.70 -13.86
C TYR A 423 -14.30 50.95 -14.47
N TYR A 424 -13.52 51.72 -15.21
CA TYR A 424 -13.99 52.93 -15.90
C TYR A 424 -14.40 52.59 -17.32
N GLU A 425 -15.69 52.71 -17.64
CA GLU A 425 -16.20 52.49 -18.99
C GLU A 425 -16.04 53.76 -19.85
N SER A 426 -16.11 54.93 -19.20
CA SER A 426 -15.73 56.23 -19.76
C SER A 426 -15.28 57.17 -18.64
N ASN A 427 -14.91 58.42 -18.97
CA ASN A 427 -14.55 59.41 -17.95
C ASN A 427 -15.68 59.72 -16.96
N ASP A 428 -16.93 59.48 -17.37
CA ASP A 428 -18.12 59.91 -16.62
C ASP A 428 -18.99 58.72 -16.15
N MET A 429 -18.54 57.49 -16.41
CA MET A 429 -19.21 56.25 -16.02
C MET A 429 -18.20 55.23 -15.50
N ARG A 430 -18.46 54.69 -14.31
CA ARG A 430 -17.64 53.63 -13.71
C ARG A 430 -18.49 52.54 -13.09
N ILE A 431 -17.89 51.36 -12.93
CA ILE A 431 -18.50 50.19 -12.32
C ILE A 431 -17.63 49.81 -11.11
N VAL A 432 -18.24 49.77 -9.93
CA VAL A 432 -17.57 49.39 -8.68
C VAL A 432 -17.98 47.98 -8.26
N ILE A 433 -17.03 47.22 -7.72
CA ILE A 433 -17.29 45.90 -7.15
C ILE A 433 -17.85 46.09 -5.73
N LEU A 434 -19.02 45.53 -5.46
CA LEU A 434 -19.65 45.54 -4.13
C LEU A 434 -19.31 44.28 -3.34
N LYS A 435 -19.34 43.12 -4.01
CA LYS A 435 -19.15 41.81 -3.37
C LYS A 435 -18.63 40.80 -4.37
N VAL A 436 -17.77 39.90 -3.88
CA VAL A 436 -17.28 38.74 -4.61
C VAL A 436 -17.60 37.49 -3.80
N GLN A 437 -18.17 36.47 -4.45
CA GLN A 437 -18.34 35.14 -3.89
C GLN A 437 -17.46 34.14 -4.64
N PRO A 438 -16.80 33.18 -3.96
CA PRO A 438 -16.89 32.92 -2.51
C PRO A 438 -16.20 33.99 -1.64
N SER A 439 -15.12 34.58 -2.12
CA SER A 439 -14.33 35.61 -1.43
C SER A 439 -13.37 36.29 -2.41
N LEU A 440 -12.70 37.36 -1.97
CA LEU A 440 -11.63 37.99 -2.76
C LEU A 440 -10.37 37.12 -2.86
N ASN A 441 -10.15 36.22 -1.90
CA ASN A 441 -9.03 35.28 -1.90
C ASN A 441 -9.57 33.86 -1.69
N PHE A 442 -9.27 32.96 -2.61
CA PHE A 442 -9.66 31.55 -2.53
C PHE A 442 -8.66 30.65 -3.27
N THR A 443 -8.72 29.35 -2.96
CA THR A 443 -7.96 28.30 -3.64
C THR A 443 -8.90 27.40 -4.42
N ILE A 444 -8.54 27.07 -5.66
CA ILE A 444 -9.34 26.21 -6.54
C ILE A 444 -9.01 24.74 -6.22
N ASN A 445 -9.83 24.10 -5.38
CA ASN A 445 -9.71 22.68 -5.02
C ASN A 445 -10.92 21.84 -5.46
N SER A 446 -11.88 22.49 -6.12
CA SER A 446 -13.08 21.89 -6.68
C SER A 446 -13.69 22.84 -7.72
N PRO A 447 -14.63 22.37 -8.55
CA PRO A 447 -15.36 23.25 -9.46
C PRO A 447 -16.15 24.30 -8.67
N LEU A 448 -16.07 25.57 -9.08
CA LEU A 448 -16.72 26.66 -8.37
C LEU A 448 -17.19 27.78 -9.29
N ASN A 449 -18.19 28.52 -8.82
CA ASN A 449 -18.70 29.70 -9.49
C ASN A 449 -18.22 30.95 -8.74
N VAL A 450 -17.48 31.80 -9.44
CA VAL A 450 -17.08 33.14 -8.98
C VAL A 450 -18.15 34.12 -9.43
N SER A 451 -18.88 34.70 -8.48
CA SER A 451 -19.93 35.67 -8.78
C SER A 451 -19.55 37.03 -8.24
N VAL A 452 -19.61 38.05 -9.10
CA VAL A 452 -19.24 39.43 -8.75
C VAL A 452 -20.45 40.34 -8.86
N SER A 453 -20.85 40.91 -7.73
CA SER A 453 -21.88 41.93 -7.66
C SER A 453 -21.25 43.29 -7.89
N THR A 454 -21.72 43.98 -8.92
CA THR A 454 -21.25 45.29 -9.36
C THR A 454 -22.33 46.35 -9.22
N LYS A 455 -21.92 47.62 -9.18
CA LYS A 455 -22.82 48.77 -9.24
C LYS A 455 -22.28 49.81 -10.22
N VAL A 456 -23.12 50.20 -11.17
CA VAL A 456 -22.84 51.31 -12.08
C VAL A 456 -22.97 52.63 -11.31
N GLN A 457 -22.00 53.52 -11.49
CA GLN A 457 -21.98 54.87 -10.97
C GLN A 457 -21.72 55.87 -12.11
N TYR A 458 -22.43 56.99 -12.07
CA TYR A 458 -22.23 58.10 -13.00
C TYR A 458 -21.61 59.29 -12.30
N LEU A 459 -20.80 60.07 -13.04
CA LEU A 459 -20.25 61.32 -12.55
C LEU A 459 -21.35 62.38 -12.58
N VAL A 460 -21.68 62.90 -11.40
CA VAL A 460 -22.65 63.98 -11.20
C VAL A 460 -21.90 65.23 -10.80
N THR A 461 -21.97 66.26 -11.64
CA THR A 461 -21.34 67.57 -11.42
C THR A 461 -22.43 68.61 -11.18
N ILE A 462 -22.44 69.22 -10.00
CA ILE A 462 -23.39 70.28 -9.65
C ILE A 462 -22.60 71.51 -9.23
N ASN A 463 -22.81 72.63 -9.91
CA ASN A 463 -22.10 73.89 -9.70
C ASN A 463 -20.57 73.72 -9.71
N GLY A 464 -20.06 72.85 -10.59
CA GLY A 464 -18.62 72.57 -10.73
C GLY A 464 -18.05 71.56 -9.71
N ILE A 465 -18.85 71.02 -8.80
CA ILE A 465 -18.43 69.98 -7.85
C ILE A 465 -18.86 68.61 -8.36
N SER A 466 -17.90 67.72 -8.64
CA SER A 466 -18.17 66.38 -9.17
C SER A 466 -18.15 65.31 -8.07
N LYS A 467 -19.13 64.40 -8.11
CA LYS A 467 -19.22 63.22 -7.24
C LYS A 467 -19.75 62.02 -8.04
N TRP A 468 -19.22 60.84 -7.75
CA TRP A 468 -19.76 59.60 -8.27
C TRP A 468 -21.02 59.19 -7.52
N VAL A 469 -22.11 58.93 -8.26
CA VAL A 469 -23.41 58.58 -7.69
C VAL A 469 -23.91 57.29 -8.31
N ASP A 470 -24.41 56.39 -7.47
CA ASP A 470 -25.00 55.11 -7.85
C ASP A 470 -26.17 55.28 -8.83
N ASN A 471 -26.15 54.52 -9.93
CA ASN A 471 -27.25 54.45 -10.87
C ASN A 471 -28.56 54.06 -10.15
N GLY A 472 -29.62 54.83 -10.39
CA GLY A 472 -30.93 54.75 -9.75
C GLY A 472 -31.07 55.60 -8.48
N SER A 473 -30.03 56.27 -8.01
CA SER A 473 -30.13 57.13 -6.82
C SER A 473 -30.92 58.39 -7.12
N LYS A 474 -31.66 58.87 -6.13
CA LYS A 474 -32.37 60.14 -6.21
C LYS A 474 -31.49 61.24 -5.58
N ILE A 475 -31.18 62.27 -6.35
CA ILE A 475 -30.50 63.47 -5.86
C ILE A 475 -31.49 64.63 -5.83
N GLU A 476 -31.45 65.43 -4.76
CA GLU A 476 -32.28 66.63 -4.61
C GLU A 476 -31.39 67.86 -4.74
N LEU A 477 -31.76 68.77 -5.64
CA LEU A 477 -30.96 69.96 -5.92
C LEU A 477 -31.46 71.13 -5.07
N ASN A 478 -31.02 71.15 -3.82
CA ASN A 478 -31.37 72.22 -2.88
C ASN A 478 -30.30 73.31 -2.83
N GLN A 479 -30.72 74.55 -3.10
CA GLN A 479 -29.90 75.74 -2.89
C GLN A 479 -30.74 76.82 -2.19
N THR A 480 -30.19 77.44 -1.16
CA THR A 480 -30.77 78.66 -0.60
C THR A 480 -30.56 79.82 -1.56
N ILE A 481 -31.67 80.36 -2.09
CA ILE A 481 -31.65 81.48 -3.02
C ILE A 481 -32.32 82.68 -2.35
N PRO A 482 -31.68 83.87 -2.35
CA PRO A 482 -32.31 85.09 -1.83
C PRO A 482 -33.66 85.35 -2.50
N PHE A 483 -34.67 85.78 -1.75
CA PHE A 483 -36.06 85.89 -2.24
C PHE A 483 -36.24 86.79 -3.47
N TYR A 484 -35.29 87.70 -3.76
CA TYR A 484 -35.30 88.58 -4.94
C TYR A 484 -34.70 87.92 -6.21
N TYR A 485 -34.21 86.68 -6.11
CA TYR A 485 -33.81 85.85 -7.25
C TYR A 485 -34.69 84.60 -7.36
N SER A 486 -34.85 84.12 -8.60
CA SER A 486 -35.34 82.79 -8.93
C SER A 486 -34.16 81.98 -9.50
N GLY A 487 -33.99 80.75 -9.05
CA GLY A 487 -32.95 79.86 -9.56
C GLY A 487 -33.50 78.83 -10.54
N VAL A 488 -32.72 78.52 -11.57
CA VAL A 488 -32.94 77.37 -12.45
C VAL A 488 -31.60 76.71 -12.70
N TYR A 489 -31.53 75.40 -12.49
CA TYR A 489 -30.39 74.58 -12.89
C TYR A 489 -30.45 74.33 -14.41
N PHE A 490 -29.32 74.53 -15.07
CA PHE A 490 -29.14 74.23 -16.48
C PHE A 490 -27.98 73.26 -16.69
N GLY A 491 -28.20 72.29 -17.57
CA GLY A 491 -27.17 71.48 -18.18
C GLY A 491 -27.76 70.23 -18.81
N THR A 492 -27.60 69.08 -18.16
CA THR A 492 -28.18 67.81 -18.62
C THR A 492 -29.70 67.83 -18.59
N PHE A 493 -30.28 68.43 -17.55
CA PHE A 493 -31.71 68.62 -17.34
C PHE A 493 -32.00 70.10 -17.07
N LYS A 494 -33.29 70.45 -17.07
CA LYS A 494 -33.76 71.78 -16.63
C LYS A 494 -34.61 71.58 -15.38
N LEU A 495 -34.09 72.00 -14.23
CA LEU A 495 -34.68 71.73 -12.91
C LEU A 495 -34.76 73.01 -12.07
N TYR A 496 -35.77 73.09 -11.21
CA TYR A 496 -35.91 74.14 -10.20
C TYR A 496 -35.35 73.68 -8.84
N PRO A 497 -34.84 74.60 -8.00
CA PRO A 497 -34.40 74.29 -6.64
C PRO A 497 -35.52 73.59 -5.84
N GLY A 498 -35.19 72.49 -5.17
CA GLY A 498 -36.19 71.63 -4.49
C GLY A 498 -36.66 70.44 -5.33
N GLU A 499 -36.37 70.41 -6.62
CA GLU A 499 -36.67 69.26 -7.46
C GLU A 499 -35.62 68.16 -7.30
N SER A 500 -36.08 66.93 -7.52
CA SER A 500 -35.27 65.74 -7.41
C SER A 500 -35.16 65.02 -8.74
N ILE A 501 -34.00 64.46 -9.02
CA ILE A 501 -33.74 63.68 -10.22
C ILE A 501 -33.16 62.30 -9.88
N VAL A 502 -33.54 61.31 -10.68
CA VAL A 502 -32.97 59.96 -10.61
C VAL A 502 -31.75 59.90 -11.51
N VAL A 503 -30.60 59.50 -10.96
CA VAL A 503 -29.34 59.38 -11.69
C VAL A 503 -29.38 58.13 -12.56
N THR A 504 -29.60 58.31 -13.87
CA THR A 504 -29.59 57.22 -14.86
C THR A 504 -28.50 57.38 -15.92
N GLN A 505 -27.81 58.52 -15.93
CA GLN A 505 -26.75 58.91 -16.86
C GLN A 505 -25.84 59.96 -16.19
N PRO A 506 -24.69 60.36 -16.81
CA PRO A 506 -23.91 61.50 -16.34
C PRO A 506 -24.75 62.78 -16.25
N ILE A 507 -24.60 63.52 -15.15
CA ILE A 507 -25.35 64.75 -14.90
C ILE A 507 -24.37 65.89 -14.73
N ASN A 508 -24.59 66.99 -15.43
CA ASN A 508 -23.87 68.25 -15.23
C ASN A 508 -24.91 69.37 -15.11
N GLU A 509 -24.99 70.01 -13.95
CA GLU A 509 -25.95 71.08 -13.67
C GLU A 509 -25.25 72.31 -13.11
N SER A 510 -25.66 73.48 -13.59
CA SER A 510 -25.19 74.77 -13.08
C SER A 510 -26.37 75.68 -12.75
N LEU A 511 -26.43 76.15 -11.51
CA LEU A 511 -27.46 77.08 -11.06
C LEU A 511 -27.26 78.45 -11.70
N LYS A 512 -28.28 78.92 -12.40
CA LYS A 512 -28.37 80.30 -12.88
C LYS A 512 -29.44 81.05 -12.11
N LEU A 513 -29.11 82.25 -11.65
CA LEU A 513 -30.01 83.14 -10.92
C LEU A 513 -30.59 84.18 -11.87
N TYR A 514 -31.89 84.41 -11.77
CA TYR A 514 -32.64 85.42 -12.51
C TYR A 514 -33.36 86.34 -11.53
N PRO A 515 -33.43 87.66 -11.77
CA PRO A 515 -34.24 88.55 -10.93
C PRO A 515 -35.69 88.07 -10.85
N ASN A 516 -36.21 87.91 -9.63
CA ASN A 516 -37.62 87.60 -9.41
C ASN A 516 -38.42 88.91 -9.41
N TYR A 517 -38.82 89.38 -10.59
CA TYR A 517 -39.52 90.66 -10.75
C TYR A 517 -40.87 90.71 -9.99
N GLY A 518 -41.51 89.56 -9.72
CA GLY A 518 -42.69 89.50 -8.87
C GLY A 518 -42.39 89.87 -7.42
N ASN A 519 -41.40 89.22 -6.81
CA ASN A 519 -40.98 89.51 -5.42
C ASN A 519 -40.34 90.90 -5.29
N ILE A 520 -39.53 91.31 -6.27
CA ILE A 520 -38.97 92.67 -6.33
C ILE A 520 -40.10 93.70 -6.43
N GLY A 521 -41.10 93.46 -7.27
CA GLY A 521 -42.28 94.33 -7.39
C GLY A 521 -43.09 94.44 -6.08
N ILE A 522 -43.24 93.33 -5.33
CA ILE A 522 -43.89 93.32 -4.02
C ILE A 522 -43.10 94.17 -3.01
N ILE A 523 -41.77 94.06 -2.97
CA ILE A 523 -40.94 94.91 -2.10
C ILE A 523 -41.00 96.37 -2.49
N VAL A 524 -40.89 96.69 -3.79
CA VAL A 524 -41.01 98.07 -4.27
C VAL A 524 -42.38 98.64 -3.89
N SER A 525 -43.45 97.84 -3.99
CA SER A 525 -44.79 98.22 -3.57
C SER A 525 -44.92 98.38 -2.05
N LEU A 526 -44.35 97.48 -1.24
CA LEU A 526 -44.33 97.56 0.22
C LEU A 526 -43.51 98.75 0.73
N ILE A 527 -42.35 99.02 0.12
CA ILE A 527 -41.53 100.20 0.42
C ILE A 527 -42.28 101.46 0.02
N ALA A 528 -42.95 101.49 -1.14
CA ALA A 528 -43.80 102.61 -1.54
C ALA A 528 -44.96 102.83 -0.56
N VAL A 529 -45.64 101.76 -0.13
CA VAL A 529 -46.72 101.82 0.87
C VAL A 529 -46.20 102.27 2.24
N MET A 530 -45.04 101.78 2.70
CA MET A 530 -44.39 102.23 3.94
C MET A 530 -43.91 103.67 3.87
N LEU A 531 -43.41 104.14 2.72
CA LEU A 531 -43.08 105.55 2.48
C LEU A 531 -44.35 106.41 2.51
N ILE A 532 -45.43 105.95 1.88
CA ILE A 532 -46.74 106.62 1.94
C ILE A 532 -47.25 106.67 3.39
N LEU A 533 -47.20 105.56 4.14
CA LEU A 533 -47.57 105.50 5.56
C LEU A 533 -46.67 106.39 6.43
N TYR A 534 -45.36 106.40 6.23
CA TYR A 534 -44.42 107.28 6.92
C TYR A 534 -44.71 108.76 6.64
N LEU A 535 -44.99 109.12 5.38
CA LEU A 535 -45.41 110.47 4.99
C LEU A 535 -46.77 110.85 5.59
N VAL A 536 -47.68 109.90 5.78
CA VAL A 536 -48.99 110.09 6.44
C VAL A 536 -48.86 110.20 7.96
N ILE A 537 -47.99 109.42 8.61
CA ILE A 537 -47.74 109.45 10.07
C ILE A 537 -46.97 110.71 10.48
N ARG A 538 -46.01 111.19 9.67
CA ARG A 538 -45.27 112.44 9.92
C ARG A 538 -46.14 113.70 9.82
N ARG A 539 -47.39 113.56 9.36
CA ARG A 539 -48.40 114.62 9.28
C ARG A 539 -49.37 114.65 10.48
N LYS A 540 -49.10 113.89 11.55
CA LYS A 540 -49.73 114.11 12.86
C LYS A 540 -48.78 114.81 13.82
#